data_AF-X1LIU7-F1
#
_entry.id   AF-X1LIU7-F1
#
_cell.length_a   1.000
_cell.length_b   1.000
_cell.length_c   1.000
_cell.angle_alpha   90.00
_cell.angle_beta   90.00
_cell.angle_gamma   90.00
#
_symmetry.space_group_name_H-M   'P 1'
#
loop_
_entity.id
_entity.type
_entity.pdbx_description
1 polymer ?
#
loop_
_entity_poly.entity_id
_entity_poly.type
_entity_poly.pdbx_seq_one_letter_code
_entity_poly.pdbx_strand_id
1 'polypeptide(L)'
;MICPTCKSDMIVVEHSNIELDYCTNCRGVWFDSGELELLMESMEMESPNQLFGDIVNSPEAASTEKKRKCPLCGHKMKKTIIGEQPEILIDVCQQGDG
;
A
#
# COMPACT_ATOMS: atom_id res chain seq x y z
N MET A 1 -8.79 9.74 -4.02
CA MET A 1 -8.76 8.87 -5.24
C MET A 1 -10.02 7.97 -5.37
N ILE A 2 -10.13 7.11 -6.41
CA ILE A 2 -11.16 6.04 -6.47
C ILE A 2 -10.62 4.73 -5.90
N CYS A 3 -11.33 4.15 -4.94
CA CYS A 3 -10.90 2.91 -4.29
C CYS A 3 -10.77 1.75 -5.28
N PRO A 4 -9.60 1.09 -5.39
CA PRO A 4 -9.41 -0.01 -6.34
C PRO A 4 -10.26 -1.24 -5.98
N THR A 5 -10.68 -1.38 -4.72
CA THR A 5 -11.49 -2.49 -4.20
C THR A 5 -12.98 -2.32 -4.48
N CYS A 6 -13.60 -1.23 -4.02
CA CYS A 6 -15.06 -1.07 -4.07
C CYS A 6 -15.55 0.03 -5.02
N LYS A 7 -14.64 0.79 -5.65
CA LYS A 7 -14.93 1.87 -6.60
C LYS A 7 -15.64 3.10 -6.03
N SER A 8 -15.74 3.23 -4.71
CA SER A 8 -16.18 4.46 -4.04
C SER A 8 -15.05 5.49 -3.96
N ASP A 9 -15.42 6.76 -3.81
CA ASP A 9 -14.48 7.83 -3.49
C ASP A 9 -13.77 7.56 -2.15
N MET A 10 -12.48 7.87 -2.11
CA MET A 10 -11.66 7.84 -0.90
C MET A 10 -11.52 9.26 -0.36
N ILE A 11 -11.45 9.37 0.97
CA ILE A 11 -11.17 10.62 1.68
C ILE A 11 -9.71 10.64 2.09
N VAL A 12 -9.12 11.83 2.16
CA VAL A 12 -7.80 12.01 2.76
C VAL A 12 -7.99 12.14 4.27
N VAL A 13 -7.20 11.38 5.04
CA VAL A 13 -7.13 11.48 6.50
C VAL A 13 -5.69 11.72 6.90
N GLU A 14 -5.48 12.43 8.01
CA GLU A 14 -4.16 12.62 8.58
C GLU A 14 -3.97 11.69 9.78
N HIS A 15 -2.86 10.94 9.80
CA HIS A 15 -2.47 10.10 10.93
C HIS A 15 -0.97 10.27 11.20
N SER A 16 -0.60 10.72 12.40
CA SER A 16 0.80 10.97 12.77
C SER A 16 1.53 11.93 11.81
N ASN A 17 0.85 12.97 11.33
CA ASN A 17 1.33 13.90 10.29
C ASN A 17 1.57 13.25 8.91
N ILE A 18 0.98 12.09 8.64
CA ILE A 18 1.01 11.42 7.34
C ILE A 18 -0.40 11.51 6.77
N GLU A 19 -0.54 12.13 5.60
CA GLU A 19 -1.79 12.12 4.84
C GLU A 19 -1.95 10.73 4.21
N LEU A 20 -3.17 10.18 4.23
CA LEU A 20 -3.46 8.85 3.71
C LEU A 20 -4.82 8.86 3.02
N ASP A 21 -4.92 8.15 1.89
CA ASP A 21 -6.19 7.88 1.23
C ASP A 21 -6.93 6.74 1.98
N TYR A 22 -8.08 7.04 2.58
CA TYR A 22 -8.94 6.09 3.29
C TYR A 22 -10.30 5.89 2.62
N CYS A 23 -10.70 4.65 2.40
CA CYS A 23 -12.02 4.31 1.90
C CYS A 23 -13.01 4.04 3.04
N THR A 24 -13.98 4.91 3.24
CA THR A 24 -15.01 4.75 4.29
C THR A 24 -15.99 3.60 4.03
N ASN A 25 -16.10 3.13 2.78
CA ASN A 25 -17.02 2.05 2.40
C ASN A 25 -16.44 0.66 2.70
N CYS A 26 -15.23 0.36 2.21
CA CYS A 26 -14.59 -0.95 2.42
C CYS A 26 -13.44 -0.96 3.44
N ARG A 27 -13.16 0.18 4.07
CA ARG A 27 -12.08 0.37 5.08
C ARG A 27 -10.67 0.11 4.54
N GLY A 28 -10.48 0.20 3.22
CA GLY A 28 -9.17 0.10 2.59
C GLY A 28 -8.35 1.36 2.83
N VAL A 29 -7.06 1.20 3.04
CA VAL A 29 -6.07 2.28 3.14
C VAL A 29 -5.16 2.19 1.92
N TRP A 30 -4.84 3.33 1.33
CA TRP A 30 -3.84 3.47 0.29
C TRP A 30 -2.71 4.34 0.81
N PHE A 31 -1.48 3.91 0.55
CA PHE A 31 -0.27 4.69 0.79
C PHE A 31 0.36 4.93 -0.57
N ASP A 32 0.70 6.17 -0.90
CA ASP A 32 1.68 6.39 -1.97
C ASP A 32 3.11 6.10 -1.48
N SER A 33 4.09 6.19 -2.38
CA SER A 33 5.49 5.91 -2.02
C SER A 33 6.05 6.86 -0.96
N GLY A 34 5.66 8.13 -0.96
CA GLY A 34 6.11 9.11 0.02
C GLY A 34 5.43 8.92 1.39
N GLU A 35 4.13 8.63 1.39
CA GLU A 35 3.37 8.36 2.62
C GLU A 35 3.89 7.11 3.34
N LEU A 36 4.21 6.05 2.58
CA LEU A 36 4.78 4.82 3.15
C LEU A 36 6.19 5.05 3.71
N GLU A 37 7.02 5.85 3.03
CA GLU A 37 8.36 6.23 3.52
C GLU A 37 8.25 6.98 4.85
N LEU A 38 7.36 7.98 4.95
CA LEU A 38 7.10 8.72 6.19
C LEU A 38 6.58 7.81 7.30
N LEU A 39 5.73 6.83 6.98
CA LEU A 39 5.26 5.85 7.96
C LEU A 39 6.43 5.04 8.53
N MET A 40 7.32 4.55 7.68
CA MET A 40 8.49 3.79 8.10
C MET A 40 9.47 4.62 8.93
N GLU A 41 9.69 5.89 8.54
CA GLU A 41 10.48 6.85 9.34
C GLU A 41 9.86 7.05 10.73
N SER A 42 8.54 7.19 10.81
CA SER A 42 7.84 7.37 12.09
C SER A 42 7.94 6.17 13.04
N MET A 43 8.29 4.99 12.51
CA MET A 43 8.50 3.76 13.27
C MET A 43 9.96 3.58 13.73
N GLU A 44 10.81 4.60 13.57
CA GLU A 44 12.24 4.57 13.92
C GLU A 44 13.01 3.41 13.25
N MET A 45 12.58 2.99 12.04
CA MET A 45 13.25 1.92 11.32
C MET A 45 14.58 2.42 10.73
N GLU A 46 15.67 1.70 11.04
CA GLU A 46 16.98 1.95 10.45
C GLU A 46 16.94 1.54 8.96
N SER A 47 16.67 2.49 8.05
CA SER A 47 16.68 2.40 6.56
C SER A 47 15.31 2.20 5.86
N PRO A 48 14.40 3.20 5.90
CA PRO A 48 13.10 3.16 5.21
C PRO A 48 13.19 2.87 3.70
N ASN A 49 14.14 3.51 3.02
CA ASN A 49 14.33 3.36 1.57
C ASN A 49 14.69 1.94 1.14
N GLN A 50 15.44 1.20 1.96
CA GLN A 50 15.79 -0.18 1.65
C GLN A 50 14.56 -1.09 1.79
N LEU A 51 13.77 -0.91 2.84
CA LEU A 51 12.55 -1.67 3.06
C LEU A 51 11.48 -1.43 1.98
N PHE A 52 11.34 -0.19 1.52
CA PHE A 52 10.48 0.12 0.37
C PHE A 52 10.90 -0.68 -0.87
N GLY A 53 12.20 -0.66 -1.19
CA GLY A 53 12.78 -1.46 -2.27
C GLY A 53 12.49 -2.96 -2.09
N ASP A 54 12.62 -3.48 -0.87
CA ASP A 54 12.35 -4.89 -0.57
C ASP A 54 10.87 -5.24 -0.74
N ILE A 55 9.94 -4.36 -0.36
CA ILE A 55 8.49 -4.56 -0.57
C ILE A 55 8.15 -4.51 -2.07
N VAL A 56 8.64 -3.52 -2.80
CA VAL A 56 8.38 -3.37 -4.24
C VAL A 56 9.01 -4.49 -5.05
N ASN A 57 10.13 -5.06 -4.60
CA ASN A 57 10.81 -6.18 -5.25
C ASN A 57 10.45 -7.55 -4.65
N SER A 58 9.61 -7.60 -3.62
CA SER A 58 9.19 -8.85 -2.99
C SER A 58 8.59 -9.82 -4.01
N PRO A 59 8.71 -11.14 -3.79
CA PRO A 59 8.01 -12.11 -4.61
C PRO A 59 6.49 -11.93 -4.51
N GLU A 60 5.78 -12.31 -5.58
CA GLU A 60 4.33 -12.34 -5.56
C GLU A 60 3.85 -13.50 -4.66
N ALA A 61 3.06 -13.16 -3.65
CA ALA A 61 2.45 -14.12 -2.74
C ALA A 61 1.28 -14.85 -3.41
N ALA A 62 1.17 -16.16 -3.15
CA ALA A 62 0.02 -16.95 -3.58
C ALA A 62 -1.22 -16.51 -2.79
N SER A 63 -2.25 -16.04 -3.49
CA SER A 63 -3.52 -15.63 -2.88
C SER A 63 -4.70 -15.93 -3.81
N THR A 64 -5.87 -16.21 -3.22
CA THR A 64 -7.13 -16.37 -3.95
C THR A 64 -7.84 -15.03 -4.19
N GLU A 65 -7.33 -13.93 -3.64
CA GLU A 65 -7.87 -12.60 -3.88
C GLU A 65 -7.71 -12.16 -5.34
N LYS A 66 -8.73 -11.49 -5.88
CA LYS A 66 -8.68 -10.95 -7.25
C LYS A 66 -7.61 -9.86 -7.34
N LYS A 67 -6.77 -9.93 -8.38
CA LYS A 67 -5.83 -8.83 -8.72
C LYS A 67 -6.58 -7.54 -8.99
N ARG A 68 -6.11 -6.46 -8.40
CA ARG A 68 -6.67 -5.10 -8.55
C ARG A 68 -5.79 -4.28 -9.47
N LYS A 69 -6.37 -3.27 -10.12
CA LYS A 69 -5.62 -2.28 -10.91
C LYS A 69 -5.22 -1.13 -9.99
N CYS A 70 -3.99 -0.66 -10.10
CA CYS A 70 -3.53 0.56 -9.46
C CYS A 70 -4.41 1.73 -9.94
N PRO A 71 -4.92 2.59 -9.04
CA PRO A 71 -5.75 3.74 -9.39
C PRO A 71 -4.96 4.85 -10.09
N LEU A 72 -3.63 4.88 -9.95
CA LEU A 72 -2.77 5.92 -10.52
C LEU A 72 -2.29 5.55 -11.93
N CYS A 73 -1.77 4.33 -12.15
CA CYS A 73 -1.26 3.92 -13.47
C CYS A 73 -2.10 2.90 -14.24
N GLY A 74 -3.07 2.25 -13.59
CA GLY A 74 -3.95 1.25 -14.22
C GLY A 74 -3.37 -0.16 -14.40
N HIS A 75 -2.07 -0.38 -14.12
CA HIS A 75 -1.47 -1.72 -14.13
C HIS A 75 -1.99 -2.60 -13.00
N LYS A 76 -1.89 -3.92 -13.14
CA LYS A 76 -2.28 -4.86 -12.07
C LYS A 76 -1.25 -4.82 -10.95
N MET A 77 -1.72 -4.64 -9.73
CA MET A 77 -0.88 -4.71 -8.54
C MET A 77 -0.54 -6.17 -8.22
N LYS A 78 0.67 -6.40 -7.70
CA LYS A 78 1.09 -7.71 -7.20
C LYS A 78 0.60 -7.87 -5.77
N LYS A 79 0.39 -9.11 -5.35
CA LYS A 79 0.10 -9.45 -3.96
C LYS A 79 1.41 -9.74 -3.24
N THR A 80 1.63 -9.15 -2.08
CA THR A 80 2.84 -9.31 -1.26
C THR A 80 2.44 -9.54 0.17
N ILE A 81 3.17 -10.40 0.89
CA ILE A 81 3.05 -10.52 2.33
C ILE A 81 4.16 -9.70 2.98
N ILE A 82 3.79 -8.88 3.95
CA ILE A 82 4.73 -8.12 4.79
C ILE A 82 4.54 -8.52 6.27
N GLY A 83 5.59 -8.34 7.06
CA GLY A 83 5.60 -8.70 8.48
C GLY A 83 5.78 -10.19 8.71
N GLU A 84 6.24 -10.55 9.92
CA GLU A 84 6.42 -11.95 10.32
C GLU A 84 5.25 -12.44 11.19
N GLN A 85 4.81 -11.63 12.16
CA GLN A 85 3.67 -11.92 13.03
C GLN A 85 2.99 -10.60 13.52
N PRO A 86 1.81 -10.23 12.99
CA PRO A 86 1.03 -10.93 11.96
C PRO A 86 1.61 -10.72 10.55
N GLU A 87 1.44 -11.74 9.70
CA GLU A 87 1.63 -11.61 8.25
C GLU A 87 0.45 -10.82 7.65
N ILE A 88 0.74 -9.79 6.87
CA ILE A 88 -0.26 -8.92 6.24
C ILE A 88 -0.13 -9.01 4.72
N LEU A 89 -1.22 -9.37 4.06
CA LEU A 89 -1.31 -9.37 2.60
C LEU A 89 -1.64 -7.96 2.09
N ILE A 90 -0.79 -7.40 1.25
CA ILE A 90 -0.95 -6.09 0.62
C ILE A 90 -0.96 -6.20 -0.91
N ASP A 91 -1.55 -5.21 -1.57
CA ASP A 91 -1.41 -4.98 -3.01
C ASP A 91 -0.29 -3.95 -3.22
N VAL A 92 0.65 -4.21 -4.13
CA VAL A 92 1.77 -3.29 -4.41
C VAL A 92 1.82 -2.98 -5.91
N CYS A 93 1.89 -1.70 -6.27
CA CYS A 93 2.16 -1.26 -7.63
C CYS A 93 3.64 -1.46 -7.99
N GLN A 94 3.89 -2.18 -9.08
CA GLN A 94 5.25 -2.43 -9.57
C GLN A 94 5.95 -1.18 -10.12
N GLN A 95 5.23 -0.06 -10.28
CA GLN A 95 5.80 1.23 -10.67
C GLN A 95 6.12 2.13 -9.47
N GLY A 96 5.82 1.70 -8.24
CA GLY A 96 6.07 2.50 -7.04
C GLY A 96 5.03 3.59 -6.76
N ASP A 97 3.85 3.51 -7.39
CA ASP A 97 2.76 4.46 -7.16
C ASP A 97 2.03 4.24 -5.82
N GLY A 98 2.25 3.10 -5.16
CA GLY A 98 1.57 2.66 -3.93
C GLY A 98 1.31 1.17 -3.89
#